data_AF-A0A9P0KN77-F1
#
_entry.id   AF-A0A9P0KN77-F1
#
_cell.length_a   1.000
_cell.length_b   1.000
_cell.length_c   1.000
_cell.angle_alpha   90.00
_cell.angle_beta   90.00
_cell.angle_gamma   90.00
#
_symmetry.space_group_name_H-M   'P 1'
#
loop_
_entity.id
_entity.type
_entity.pdbx_description
1 polymer ?
#
loop_
_entity_poly.entity_id
_entity_poly.type
_entity_poly.pdbx_seq_one_letter_code
_entity_poly.pdbx_strand_id
1 'polypeptide(L)'
;MTMTTRSHNILITLVDTVSSSNQGSGISDFFYHYLDMTIVNAWLLYRRVNDQKGDTKTLGLANFRIDLGETLCKIGIRQNSRGRKSDLEKKIQQKQRSRNCPIPRREVRVDESPHWPVWM
;
A
#
# COMPACT_ATOMS: atom_id res chain seq x y z
N MET A 1 26.16 -41.96 4.04
CA MET A 1 25.44 -40.89 3.31
C MET A 1 23.95 -41.21 3.31
N THR A 2 23.11 -40.17 3.28
CA THR A 2 21.64 -40.15 3.13
C THR A 2 20.79 -40.47 4.36
N MET A 3 20.54 -39.47 5.22
CA MET A 3 19.32 -39.40 6.05
C MET A 3 18.98 -37.93 6.34
N THR A 4 18.61 -37.16 5.31
CA THR A 4 18.07 -35.79 5.51
C THR A 4 17.01 -35.43 4.46
N THR A 5 16.26 -36.42 3.97
CA THR A 5 15.28 -36.25 2.87
C THR A 5 13.83 -36.42 3.34
N ARG A 6 13.55 -36.21 4.63
CA ARG A 6 12.18 -36.34 5.18
C ARG A 6 11.60 -35.04 5.71
N SER A 7 12.44 -34.11 6.17
CA SER A 7 12.00 -32.81 6.70
C SER A 7 11.62 -31.81 5.60
N HIS A 8 12.30 -31.85 4.45
CA HIS A 8 11.97 -30.97 3.30
C HIS A 8 10.65 -31.35 2.63
N ASN A 9 10.25 -32.63 2.67
CA ASN A 9 8.99 -33.07 2.09
C ASN A 9 7.76 -32.61 2.90
N ILE A 10 7.91 -32.34 4.21
CA ILE A 10 6.79 -31.87 5.06
C ILE A 10 6.53 -30.37 4.85
N LEU A 11 7.57 -29.58 4.56
CA LEU A 11 7.43 -28.15 4.28
C LEU A 11 6.82 -27.89 2.89
N ILE A 12 7.18 -28.69 1.89
CA ILE A 12 6.62 -28.57 0.54
C ILE A 12 5.11 -28.93 0.56
N THR A 13 4.73 -30.01 1.26
CA THR A 13 3.31 -30.40 1.33
C THR A 13 2.45 -29.40 2.11
N LEU A 14 2.99 -28.66 3.08
CA LEU A 14 2.27 -27.60 3.79
C LEU A 14 2.04 -26.35 2.93
N VAL A 15 2.99 -26.00 2.05
CA VAL A 15 2.82 -24.92 1.07
C VAL A 15 1.78 -25.29 0.01
N ASP A 16 1.81 -26.54 -0.48
CA ASP A 16 0.88 -27.03 -1.50
C ASP A 16 -0.56 -27.21 -0.97
N THR A 17 -0.71 -27.53 0.32
CA THR A 17 -2.03 -27.65 0.96
C THR A 17 -2.69 -26.30 1.25
N VAL A 18 -1.93 -25.24 1.52
CA VAL A 18 -2.46 -23.87 1.56
C VAL A 18 -2.92 -23.41 0.17
N SER A 19 -2.18 -23.78 -0.88
CA SER A 19 -2.51 -23.43 -2.27
C SER A 19 -3.80 -24.10 -2.78
N SER A 20 -4.15 -25.27 -2.25
CA SER A 20 -5.33 -26.05 -2.69
C SER A 20 -6.66 -25.57 -2.08
N SER A 21 -6.64 -24.62 -1.15
CA SER A 21 -7.84 -24.15 -0.43
C SER A 21 -8.45 -22.85 -0.98
N ASN A 22 -7.89 -22.27 -2.04
CA ASN A 22 -8.35 -21.00 -2.59
C ASN A 22 -8.85 -21.12 -4.04
N GLN A 23 -9.64 -22.14 -4.34
CA GLN A 23 -10.47 -22.14 -5.56
C GLN A 23 -11.73 -21.32 -5.29
N GLY A 24 -11.58 -19.99 -5.30
CA GLY A 24 -12.66 -19.08 -4.97
C GLY A 24 -12.31 -17.61 -5.16
N SER A 25 -11.88 -17.18 -6.35
CA SER A 25 -12.15 -15.85 -6.93
C SER A 25 -11.25 -15.59 -8.15
N GLY A 26 -11.81 -15.61 -9.37
CA GLY A 26 -11.03 -15.33 -10.61
C GLY A 26 -10.36 -13.93 -10.67
N ILE A 27 -10.62 -13.07 -9.68
CA ILE A 27 -10.01 -11.74 -9.55
C ILE A 27 -8.61 -11.84 -8.92
N SER A 28 -8.38 -12.78 -7.99
CA SER A 28 -7.07 -12.90 -7.33
C SER A 28 -5.99 -13.33 -8.31
N ASP A 29 -6.31 -14.29 -9.19
CA ASP A 29 -5.34 -14.84 -10.14
C ASP A 29 -4.92 -13.81 -11.18
N PHE A 30 -5.88 -13.00 -11.66
CA PHE A 30 -5.58 -11.89 -12.56
C PHE A 30 -4.70 -10.84 -11.86
N PHE A 31 -4.98 -10.53 -10.61
CA PHE A 31 -4.20 -9.56 -9.84
C PHE A 31 -2.76 -10.03 -9.63
N TYR A 32 -2.55 -11.30 -9.25
CA TYR A 32 -1.20 -11.86 -9.10
C TYR A 32 -0.46 -11.90 -10.43
N HIS A 33 -1.13 -12.30 -11.51
CA HIS A 33 -0.54 -12.28 -12.85
C HIS A 33 -0.13 -10.86 -13.28
N TYR A 34 -1.00 -9.87 -13.03
CA TYR A 34 -0.71 -8.47 -13.32
C TYR A 34 0.46 -7.94 -12.48
N LEU A 35 0.52 -8.31 -11.19
CA LEU A 35 1.66 -7.97 -10.33
C LEU A 35 2.97 -8.57 -10.86
N ASP A 36 2.98 -9.83 -11.28
CA ASP A 36 4.19 -10.44 -11.84
C ASP A 36 4.64 -9.72 -13.13
N MET A 37 3.70 -9.33 -14.00
CA MET A 37 4.02 -8.54 -15.20
C MET A 37 4.59 -7.16 -14.86
N THR A 38 4.01 -6.46 -13.88
CA THR A 38 4.51 -5.13 -13.47
C THR A 38 5.89 -5.22 -12.81
N ILE A 39 6.16 -6.23 -11.98
CA ILE A 39 7.45 -6.46 -11.33
C ILE A 39 8.54 -6.74 -12.38
N VAL A 40 8.27 -7.61 -13.36
CA VAL A 40 9.23 -7.91 -14.44
C VAL A 40 9.52 -6.67 -15.28
N ASN A 41 8.49 -5.89 -15.62
CA ASN A 41 8.66 -4.64 -16.37
C ASN A 41 9.47 -3.60 -15.59
N ALA A 42 9.24 -3.47 -14.28
CA ALA A 42 10.01 -2.59 -13.41
C ALA A 42 11.49 -3.01 -13.33
N TRP A 43 11.77 -4.31 -13.28
CA TRP A 43 13.14 -4.83 -13.28
C TRP A 43 13.88 -4.54 -14.60
N LEU A 44 13.21 -4.68 -15.75
CA LEU A 44 13.79 -4.33 -17.05
C LEU A 44 14.12 -2.83 -17.13
N LEU A 45 13.24 -1.97 -16.60
CA LEU A 45 13.48 -0.54 -16.53
C LEU A 45 14.67 -0.22 -15.61
N TYR A 46 14.73 -0.84 -14.43
CA TYR A 46 15.84 -0.71 -13.49
C TYR A 46 17.18 -1.04 -14.16
N ARG A 47 17.24 -2.14 -14.92
CA ARG A 47 18.46 -2.53 -15.64
C ARG A 47 18.87 -1.49 -16.67
N ARG A 48 17.92 -1.01 -17.48
CA ARG A 48 18.19 0.02 -18.50
C ARG A 48 18.72 1.32 -17.89
N VAL A 49 18.17 1.76 -16.77
CA VAL A 49 18.61 2.99 -16.09
C VAL A 49 20.02 2.81 -15.53
N ASN A 50 20.34 1.65 -14.95
CA ASN A 50 21.69 1.36 -14.46
C ASN A 50 22.70 1.27 -15.61
N ASP A 51 22.34 0.64 -16.73
CA ASP A 51 23.16 0.57 -17.94
C ASP A 51 23.47 1.99 -18.46
N GLN A 52 22.47 2.87 -18.51
CA GLN A 52 22.65 4.28 -18.91
C GLN A 52 23.56 5.06 -17.95
N LYS A 53 23.54 4.73 -16.67
CA LYS A 53 24.37 5.37 -15.65
C LYS A 53 25.81 4.83 -15.60
N GLY A 54 26.08 3.73 -16.32
CA GLY A 54 27.37 3.04 -16.30
C GLY A 54 27.58 2.18 -15.05
N ASP A 55 26.52 1.92 -14.28
CA ASP A 55 26.58 1.10 -13.07
C ASP A 55 26.50 -0.38 -13.44
N THR A 56 27.62 -1.11 -13.28
CA THR A 56 27.71 -2.56 -13.62
C THR A 56 27.03 -3.48 -12.62
N LYS A 57 26.52 -2.95 -11.50
CA LYS A 57 25.87 -3.72 -10.44
C LYS A 57 24.36 -3.76 -10.63
N THR A 58 23.91 -4.59 -11.57
CA THR A 58 22.49 -4.87 -11.76
C THR A 58 22.05 -6.02 -10.84
N LEU A 59 21.05 -5.76 -10.00
CA LEU A 59 20.43 -6.78 -9.15
C LEU A 59 19.72 -7.84 -10.00
N GLY A 60 19.90 -9.12 -9.65
CA GLY A 60 19.10 -10.21 -10.22
C GLY A 60 17.62 -10.09 -9.83
N LEU A 61 16.73 -10.64 -10.65
CA LEU A 61 15.27 -10.51 -10.47
C LEU A 61 14.80 -10.98 -9.08
N ALA A 62 15.38 -12.04 -8.54
CA ALA A 62 15.02 -12.56 -7.21
C ALA A 62 15.33 -11.55 -6.09
N ASN A 63 16.55 -10.99 -6.09
CA ASN A 63 16.95 -9.99 -5.10
C ASN A 63 16.13 -8.69 -5.26
N PHE A 64 15.85 -8.29 -6.50
CA PHE A 64 14.98 -7.16 -6.78
C PHE A 64 13.58 -7.34 -6.18
N ARG A 65 12.99 -8.55 -6.24
CA ARG A 65 11.67 -8.84 -5.62
C ARG A 65 11.73 -8.73 -4.09
N ILE A 66 12.81 -9.19 -3.47
CA ILE A 66 13.00 -9.10 -2.02
C ILE A 66 13.10 -7.64 -1.59
N ASP A 67 13.98 -6.87 -2.23
CA ASP A 67 14.17 -5.44 -1.94
C ASP A 67 12.89 -4.64 -2.20
N LEU A 68 12.17 -4.96 -3.28
CA LEU A 68 10.89 -4.35 -3.61
C LEU A 68 9.83 -4.65 -2.53
N GLY A 69 9.75 -5.90 -2.06
CA GLY A 69 8.85 -6.27 -0.96
C GLY A 69 9.19 -5.53 0.33
N GLU A 70 10.46 -5.48 0.71
CA GLU A 70 10.92 -4.80 1.91
C GLU A 70 10.63 -3.28 1.86
N THR A 71 10.92 -2.65 0.72
CA THR A 71 10.65 -1.22 0.52
C THR A 71 9.16 -0.93 0.56
N LEU A 72 8.31 -1.72 -0.10
CA LEU A 72 6.86 -1.52 -0.06
C LEU A 72 6.28 -1.66 1.35
N CYS A 73 6.74 -2.67 2.11
CA CYS A 73 6.34 -2.84 3.52
C CYS A 73 6.75 -1.65 4.40
N LYS A 74 7.93 -1.06 4.15
CA LYS A 74 8.40 0.15 4.86
C LYS A 74 7.66 1.42 4.43
N ILE A 75 7.32 1.55 3.14
CA ILE A 75 6.62 2.71 2.57
C ILE A 75 5.19 2.83 3.11
N GLY A 76 4.57 1.71 3.54
CA GLY A 76 3.23 1.64 4.12
C GLY A 76 3.08 2.27 5.51
N ILE A 77 4.18 2.57 6.22
CA ILE A 77 4.14 3.30 7.49
C ILE A 77 4.10 4.81 7.21
N ARG A 78 3.15 5.25 6.39
CA ARG A 78 2.70 6.64 6.44
C ARG A 78 1.68 6.69 7.54
N GLN A 79 2.01 7.33 8.66
CA GLN A 79 0.98 7.76 9.60
C GLN A 79 -0.11 8.42 8.77
N ASN A 80 -1.32 7.88 8.83
CA ASN A 80 -2.48 8.39 8.11
C ASN A 80 -2.81 9.80 8.63
N SER A 81 -2.05 10.79 8.19
CA SER A 81 -2.39 12.20 8.30
C SER A 81 -3.18 12.55 7.04
N ARG A 82 -4.30 11.85 6.79
CA ARG A 82 -5.32 12.38 5.89
C ARG A 82 -5.88 13.63 6.55
N GLY A 83 -5.51 14.76 5.96
CA GLY A 83 -5.79 16.10 6.45
C GLY A 83 -4.51 16.93 6.50
N ARG A 84 -4.54 18.09 5.82
CA ARG A 84 -3.62 19.18 6.14
C ARG A 84 -3.80 19.44 7.64
N LYS A 85 -2.73 19.36 8.44
CA LYS A 85 -2.72 19.89 9.82
C LYS A 85 -2.97 21.39 9.70
N SER A 86 -4.22 21.74 9.58
CA SER A 86 -4.64 23.10 9.35
C SER A 86 -4.80 23.71 10.73
N ASP A 87 -4.19 24.87 10.92
CA ASP A 87 -4.38 25.69 12.12
C ASP A 87 -5.82 26.23 12.21
N LEU A 88 -6.77 25.64 11.47
CA LEU A 88 -8.18 26.02 11.41
C LEU A 88 -8.79 26.03 12.79
N GLU A 89 -8.50 25.06 13.65
CA GLU A 89 -8.98 25.10 15.03
C GLU A 89 -8.48 26.30 15.81
N LYS A 90 -7.17 26.59 15.72
CA LYS A 90 -6.59 27.75 16.41
C LYS A 90 -7.16 29.06 15.85
N LYS A 91 -7.32 29.16 14.53
CA LYS A 91 -7.96 30.30 13.86
C LYS A 91 -9.45 30.44 14.22
N ILE A 92 -10.18 29.34 14.38
CA ILE A 92 -11.59 29.34 14.82
C ILE A 92 -11.68 29.81 16.27
N GLN A 93 -10.81 29.33 17.17
CA GLN A 93 -10.77 29.78 18.56
C GLN A 93 -10.39 31.27 18.68
N GLN A 94 -9.43 31.74 17.88
CA GLN A 94 -9.06 33.15 17.85
C GLN A 94 -10.21 34.02 17.32
N LYS A 95 -10.98 33.52 16.34
CA LYS A 95 -12.16 34.21 15.78
C LYS A 95 -13.40 34.14 16.68
N GLN A 96 -13.54 33.12 17.54
CA GLN A 96 -14.59 33.04 18.56
C GLN A 96 -14.53 34.21 19.54
N ARG A 97 -13.33 34.69 19.88
CA ARG A 97 -13.16 35.82 20.79
C ARG A 97 -13.63 37.16 20.22
N SER A 98 -13.87 37.24 18.90
CA SER A 98 -14.17 38.49 18.18
C SER A 98 -15.61 38.59 17.63
N ARG A 99 -16.41 37.50 17.66
CA ARG A 99 -17.77 37.50 17.09
C ARG A 99 -18.84 37.25 18.15
N ASN A 100 -19.94 38.00 18.10
CA ASN A 100 -21.14 37.78 18.92
C ASN A 100 -22.05 36.64 18.42
N CYS A 101 -21.65 35.91 17.36
CA CYS A 101 -22.44 34.79 16.83
C CYS A 101 -21.81 33.44 17.27
N PRO A 102 -22.59 32.53 17.90
CA PRO A 102 -22.12 31.19 18.24
C PRO A 102 -21.74 30.40 16.99
N ILE A 103 -20.52 29.87 16.96
CA ILE A 103 -20.11 28.94 15.88
C ILE A 103 -20.67 27.55 16.23
N PRO A 104 -21.29 26.83 15.28
CA PRO A 104 -21.80 25.47 15.52
C PRO A 104 -20.68 24.53 15.98
N ARG A 105 -21.04 23.52 16.79
CA ARG A 105 -20.10 22.54 17.38
C ARG A 105 -19.34 21.80 16.28
N ARG A 106 -18.14 21.31 16.60
CA ARG A 106 -17.26 20.64 15.62
C ARG A 106 -17.98 19.50 14.90
N GLU A 107 -18.71 18.69 15.63
CA GLU A 107 -19.46 17.53 15.11
C GLU A 107 -20.47 17.94 14.02
N VAL A 108 -21.09 19.10 14.15
CA VAL A 108 -22.03 19.65 13.14
C VAL A 108 -21.30 20.22 11.92
N ARG A 109 -20.04 20.64 12.06
CA ARG A 109 -19.25 21.18 10.93
C ARG A 109 -18.56 20.11 10.12
N VAL A 110 -18.38 18.93 10.70
CA VAL A 110 -17.69 17.77 10.13
C VAL A 110 -18.67 16.61 10.02
N ASP A 111 -19.98 16.88 10.09
CA ASP A 111 -20.92 15.86 9.71
C ASP A 111 -20.70 15.61 8.21
N GLU A 112 -20.46 14.36 7.86
CA GLU A 112 -20.36 13.95 6.46
C GLU A 112 -21.77 13.86 5.84
N SER A 113 -22.70 14.72 6.29
CA SER A 113 -24.05 14.83 5.76
C SER A 113 -24.04 15.87 4.65
N PRO A 114 -23.87 15.47 3.38
CA PRO A 114 -24.16 16.39 2.29
C PRO A 114 -25.64 16.75 2.38
N HIS A 115 -25.93 18.05 2.33
CA HIS A 115 -27.29 18.52 2.15
C HIS A 115 -27.77 17.94 0.81
N TRP A 116 -28.87 17.18 0.84
CA TRP A 116 -29.46 16.61 -0.36
C TRP A 116 -29.79 17.74 -1.35
N PRO A 117 -29.59 17.56 -2.67
CA PRO A 117 -29.93 18.60 -3.62
C PRO A 117 -31.45 18.82 -3.61
N VAL A 118 -31.84 20.03 -3.22
CA VAL A 118 -33.19 20.56 -3.42
C VAL A 118 -33.28 20.93 -4.90
N TRP A 119 -34.10 20.22 -5.67
CA TRP A 119 -34.42 20.60 -7.04
C TRP A 119 -35.61 21.56 -6.97
N MET A 120 -35.35 22.86 -7.10
CA MET A 120 -36.34 23.89 -7.43
C MET A 120 -35.92 24.60 -8.71
#